data_AF-A0A9W9AR52-F1
#
_entry.id   AF-A0A9W9AR52-F1
#
_cell.length_a   1.000
_cell.length_b   1.000
_cell.length_c   1.000
_cell.angle_alpha   90.00
_cell.angle_beta   90.00
_cell.angle_gamma   90.00
#
_symmetry.space_group_name_H-M   'P 1'
#
loop_
_entity.id
_entity.type
_entity.pdbx_description
1 polymer ?
#
loop_
_entity_poly.entity_id
_entity_poly.type
_entity_poly.pdbx_seq_one_letter_code
_entity_poly.pdbx_strand_id
1 'polypeptide(L)'
;MSSALKAAKNLIRFFRPGGTPHIYDSSTPPLFQRPSPWWAKWTFALVACDAFMTGSAMDLTWNHWSEPIDGQSESEVPPHSEYYTLRPMWQRLGLCSGFFVGGVGAASALFIAGFRYTKVLDVFPPLQTIVNSSRMDKNAVQKALEKRRVFIQSARHSRSRGITFPLSHCTLHRGRADSELLLTVDNERGHWYIGLDDKSIIDGQNYKGSAAREVMLKAWKGGWINDDLARAASLPTPPTPKKSIDKQKKSRTHVSSPSSSSQ
;
A
#
# COMPACT_ATOMS: atom_id res chain seq x y z
N MET A 1 -26.08 -17.67 -22.34
CA MET A 1 -25.76 -16.26 -21.98
C MET A 1 -25.73 -15.96 -20.46
N SER A 2 -26.35 -16.77 -19.58
CA SER A 2 -26.38 -16.52 -18.10
C SER A 2 -25.05 -16.76 -17.36
N SER A 3 -24.21 -17.71 -17.82
CA SER A 3 -22.96 -18.08 -17.13
C SER A 3 -21.85 -17.02 -17.23
N ALA A 4 -21.59 -16.49 -18.42
CA ALA A 4 -20.57 -15.46 -18.65
C ALA A 4 -20.86 -14.15 -17.89
N LEU A 5 -22.13 -13.73 -17.85
CA LEU A 5 -22.56 -12.57 -17.07
C LEU A 5 -22.43 -12.79 -15.55
N LYS A 6 -22.68 -14.01 -15.05
CA LYS A 6 -22.45 -14.37 -13.64
C LYS A 6 -20.96 -14.41 -13.32
N ALA A 7 -20.13 -14.99 -14.19
CA ALA A 7 -18.68 -15.02 -14.05
C ALA A 7 -18.10 -13.60 -14.04
N ALA A 8 -18.51 -12.73 -14.98
CA ALA A 8 -18.10 -11.33 -15.02
C ALA A 8 -18.54 -10.54 -13.78
N LYS A 9 -19.78 -10.75 -13.29
CA LYS A 9 -20.25 -10.12 -12.04
C LYS A 9 -19.45 -10.58 -10.81
N ASN A 10 -19.10 -11.87 -10.73
CA ASN A 10 -18.25 -12.39 -9.67
C ASN A 10 -16.81 -11.86 -9.78
N LEU A 11 -16.29 -11.70 -11.00
CA LEU A 11 -14.98 -11.08 -11.24
C LEU A 11 -14.98 -9.60 -10.86
N ILE A 12 -16.05 -8.85 -11.13
CA ILE A 12 -16.16 -7.43 -10.73
C ILE A 12 -16.21 -7.30 -9.20
N ARG A 13 -16.83 -8.25 -8.48
CA ARG A 13 -16.78 -8.30 -7.01
C ARG A 13 -15.36 -8.49 -6.47
N PHE A 14 -14.45 -9.12 -7.21
CA PHE A 14 -13.04 -9.19 -6.78
C PHE A 14 -12.37 -7.81 -6.71
N PHE A 15 -12.82 -6.86 -7.53
CA PHE A 15 -12.19 -5.54 -7.66
C PHE A 15 -12.95 -4.41 -6.95
N ARG A 16 -14.18 -4.64 -6.50
CA ARG A 16 -14.97 -3.66 -5.74
C ARG A 16 -15.08 -4.08 -4.27
N PRO A 17 -14.48 -3.32 -3.33
CA PRO A 17 -14.71 -3.56 -1.92
C PRO A 17 -16.20 -3.38 -1.60
N GLY A 18 -16.75 -4.21 -0.72
CA GLY A 18 -18.17 -4.21 -0.32
C GLY A 18 -18.57 -3.08 0.63
N GLY A 19 -17.65 -2.19 0.98
CA GLY A 19 -17.91 -1.03 1.83
C GLY A 19 -18.86 -0.02 1.20
N THR A 20 -19.54 0.77 2.04
CA THR A 20 -20.46 1.81 1.57
C THR A 20 -19.68 3.03 1.08
N PRO A 21 -19.88 3.49 -0.17
CA PRO A 21 -19.25 4.71 -0.66
C PRO A 21 -19.55 5.89 0.26
N HIS A 22 -18.52 6.66 0.59
CA HIS A 22 -18.64 7.82 1.47
C HIS A 22 -17.78 8.97 0.95
N ILE A 23 -18.26 10.19 1.14
CA ILE A 23 -17.51 11.42 0.84
C ILE A 23 -17.03 11.95 2.19
N TYR A 24 -15.72 12.08 2.33
CA TYR A 24 -15.09 12.62 3.51
C TYR A 24 -15.36 14.12 3.60
N ASP A 25 -16.13 14.52 4.61
CA ASP A 25 -16.52 15.88 4.91
C ASP A 25 -16.36 16.14 6.41
N SER A 26 -15.12 16.05 6.89
CA SER A 26 -14.77 16.37 8.27
C SER A 26 -13.88 17.60 8.32
N SER A 27 -14.18 18.52 9.25
CA SER A 27 -13.38 19.70 9.54
C SER A 27 -12.12 19.38 10.36
N THR A 28 -12.07 18.21 10.99
CA THR A 28 -10.91 17.74 11.75
C THR A 28 -9.95 16.97 10.84
N PRO A 29 -8.63 17.03 11.12
CA PRO A 29 -7.68 16.20 10.41
C PRO A 29 -8.06 14.71 10.61
N PRO A 30 -7.94 13.89 9.55
CA PRO A 30 -8.22 12.47 9.65
C PRO A 30 -7.23 11.80 10.61
N LEU A 31 -7.66 10.69 11.23
CA LEU A 31 -6.82 9.91 12.11
C LEU A 31 -5.48 9.53 11.46
N PHE A 32 -5.47 9.15 10.19
CA PHE A 32 -4.24 8.87 9.45
C PHE A 32 -4.33 9.42 8.02
N GLN A 33 -3.25 10.04 7.58
CA GLN A 33 -3.07 10.54 6.23
C GLN A 33 -1.64 10.29 5.75
N ARG A 34 -1.51 9.90 4.48
CA ARG A 34 -0.23 9.75 3.80
C ARG A 34 -0.36 10.14 2.34
N PRO A 35 0.67 10.75 1.70
CA PRO A 35 0.67 10.93 0.25
C PRO A 35 0.66 9.57 -0.47
N SER A 36 -0.11 9.49 -1.56
CA SER A 36 -0.09 8.29 -2.42
C SER A 36 1.32 8.04 -2.94
N PRO A 37 1.77 6.78 -2.96
CA PRO A 37 3.08 6.45 -3.50
C PRO A 37 3.16 6.79 -4.99
N TRP A 38 4.37 7.07 -5.47
CA TRP A 38 4.57 7.56 -6.83
C TRP A 38 4.03 6.58 -7.89
N TRP A 39 4.25 5.28 -7.72
CA TRP A 39 3.79 4.23 -8.63
C TRP A 39 2.26 4.19 -8.75
N ALA A 40 1.52 4.56 -7.69
CA ALA A 40 0.06 4.58 -7.71
C ALA A 40 -0.48 5.73 -8.58
N LYS A 41 0.25 6.84 -8.65
CA LYS A 41 -0.08 7.97 -9.54
C LYS A 41 0.12 7.58 -11.01
N TRP A 42 1.18 6.83 -11.29
CA TRP A 42 1.60 6.44 -12.63
C TRP A 42 1.13 5.05 -13.05
N THR A 43 0.17 4.44 -12.36
CA THR A 43 -0.26 3.06 -12.63
C THR A 43 -0.67 2.83 -14.08
N PHE A 44 -1.40 3.75 -14.71
CA PHE A 44 -1.77 3.60 -16.12
C PHE A 44 -0.56 3.66 -17.06
N ALA A 45 0.43 4.52 -16.77
CA ALA A 45 1.66 4.57 -17.54
C ALA A 45 2.50 3.29 -17.35
N LEU A 46 2.57 2.77 -16.12
CA LEU A 46 3.24 1.49 -15.84
C LEU A 46 2.56 0.32 -16.54
N VAL A 47 1.22 0.28 -16.57
CA VAL A 47 0.45 -0.73 -17.30
C VAL A 47 0.64 -0.59 -18.81
N ALA A 48 0.71 0.63 -19.35
CA ALA A 48 1.02 0.84 -20.77
C ALA A 48 2.43 0.37 -21.12
N CYS A 49 3.41 0.64 -20.25
CA CYS A 49 4.78 0.15 -20.40
C CYS A 49 4.84 -1.38 -20.35
N ASP A 50 4.15 -2.01 -19.38
CA ASP A 50 4.02 -3.46 -19.27
C ASP A 50 3.40 -4.09 -20.53
N ALA A 51 2.33 -3.50 -21.05
CA ALA A 51 1.68 -3.96 -22.28
C ALA A 51 2.61 -3.83 -23.50
N PHE A 52 3.36 -2.72 -23.61
CA PHE A 52 4.33 -2.51 -24.68
C PHE A 52 5.48 -3.52 -24.63
N MET A 53 6.05 -3.73 -23.43
CA MET A 53 7.13 -4.70 -23.21
C MET A 53 6.65 -6.13 -23.50
N THR A 54 5.47 -6.49 -23.02
CA THR A 54 4.86 -7.81 -23.26
C THR A 54 4.60 -8.02 -24.75
N GLY A 55 4.02 -7.03 -25.43
CA GLY A 55 3.76 -7.09 -26.87
C GLY A 55 5.04 -7.22 -27.69
N SER A 56 6.09 -6.46 -27.34
CA SER A 56 7.39 -6.53 -28.02
C SER A 56 8.07 -7.89 -27.81
N ALA A 57 8.02 -8.44 -26.60
CA ALA A 57 8.55 -9.76 -26.30
C ALA A 57 7.82 -10.86 -27.08
N MET A 58 6.49 -10.76 -27.17
CA MET A 58 5.68 -11.68 -27.97
C MET A 58 5.98 -11.56 -29.47
N ASP A 59 6.13 -10.35 -30.00
CA ASP A 59 6.48 -10.12 -31.41
C ASP A 59 7.86 -10.71 -31.76
N LEU A 60 8.87 -10.42 -30.94
CA LEU A 60 10.20 -11.02 -31.07
C LEU A 60 10.16 -12.55 -30.99
N THR A 61 9.36 -13.09 -30.08
CA THR A 61 9.24 -14.54 -29.92
C THR A 61 8.54 -15.18 -31.12
N TRP A 62 7.52 -14.52 -31.66
CA TRP A 62 6.73 -15.07 -32.74
C TRP A 62 7.49 -15.05 -34.08
N ASN A 63 8.18 -13.94 -34.34
CA ASN A 63 8.78 -13.62 -35.64
C ASN A 63 10.29 -13.84 -35.71
N HIS A 64 11.00 -13.85 -34.57
CA HIS A 64 12.47 -13.86 -34.55
C HIS A 64 13.08 -15.00 -33.72
N TRP A 65 12.30 -15.72 -32.91
CA TRP A 65 12.83 -16.85 -32.13
C TRP A 65 13.06 -18.07 -33.01
N SER A 66 14.33 -18.26 -33.38
CA SER A 66 14.80 -19.25 -34.33
C SER A 66 15.80 -20.22 -33.72
N GLU A 67 16.10 -21.28 -34.47
CA GLU A 67 17.15 -22.25 -34.19
C GLU A 67 17.98 -22.47 -35.46
N PRO A 68 19.29 -22.76 -35.32
CA PRO A 68 20.12 -23.06 -36.48
C PRO A 68 19.61 -24.34 -37.17
N ILE A 69 19.73 -24.38 -38.50
CA ILE A 69 19.38 -25.57 -39.27
C ILE A 69 20.36 -26.71 -38.93
N ASP A 70 19.82 -27.91 -38.69
CA ASP A 70 20.59 -29.10 -38.30
C ASP A 70 21.83 -29.30 -39.19
N GLY A 71 23.02 -29.32 -38.57
CA GLY A 71 24.30 -29.55 -39.24
C GLY A 71 25.29 -28.38 -39.21
N GLN A 72 24.89 -27.21 -38.72
CA GLN A 72 25.81 -26.08 -38.50
C GLN A 72 25.80 -25.65 -37.03
N SER A 73 26.96 -25.75 -36.37
CA SER A 73 27.13 -25.31 -34.99
C SER A 73 27.20 -23.78 -34.91
N GLU A 74 26.71 -23.18 -33.81
CA GLU A 74 26.65 -21.72 -33.59
C GLU A 74 28.00 -20.99 -33.79
N SER A 75 29.13 -21.72 -33.80
CA SER A 75 30.48 -21.16 -33.95
C SER A 75 30.96 -20.96 -35.40
N GLU A 76 30.30 -21.53 -36.41
CA GLU A 76 30.79 -21.51 -37.80
C GLU A 76 29.99 -20.62 -38.76
N VAL A 77 28.86 -20.06 -38.33
CA VAL A 77 27.88 -19.46 -39.25
C VAL A 77 27.84 -17.92 -39.12
N PRO A 78 28.10 -17.16 -40.21
CA PRO A 78 27.86 -15.72 -40.25
C PRO A 78 26.37 -15.40 -40.01
N PRO A 79 26.01 -14.20 -39.53
CA PRO A 79 24.63 -13.83 -39.19
C PRO A 79 23.76 -13.57 -40.44
N HIS A 80 23.68 -14.55 -41.35
CA HIS A 80 22.80 -14.52 -42.51
C HIS A 80 21.51 -15.29 -42.20
N SER A 81 20.37 -14.69 -42.57
CA SER A 81 19.03 -15.21 -42.30
C SER A 81 18.74 -16.58 -42.94
N GLU A 82 19.59 -17.03 -43.86
CA GLU A 82 19.45 -18.31 -44.58
C GLU A 82 19.77 -19.53 -43.71
N TYR A 83 20.44 -19.34 -42.56
CA TYR A 83 20.87 -20.44 -41.69
C TYR A 83 20.00 -20.67 -40.44
N TYR A 84 18.93 -19.89 -40.30
CA TYR A 84 18.05 -19.93 -39.14
C TYR A 84 16.62 -20.25 -39.56
N THR A 85 16.03 -21.27 -38.94
CA THR A 85 14.61 -21.58 -39.10
C THR A 85 13.85 -21.23 -37.84
N LEU A 86 12.61 -20.74 -38.01
CA LEU A 86 11.76 -20.46 -36.86
C LEU A 86 11.41 -21.74 -36.12
N ARG A 87 11.51 -21.70 -34.78
CA ARG A 87 11.15 -22.82 -33.92
C ARG A 87 9.71 -23.28 -34.16
N PRO A 88 9.33 -24.52 -33.80
CA PRO A 88 7.96 -25.00 -33.96
C PRO A 88 6.91 -24.06 -33.35
N MET A 89 5.77 -23.89 -34.04
CA MET A 89 4.72 -22.94 -33.63
C MET A 89 4.24 -23.16 -32.19
N TRP A 90 4.18 -24.42 -31.73
CA TRP A 90 3.75 -24.73 -30.36
C TRP A 90 4.71 -24.20 -29.29
N GLN A 91 6.01 -24.22 -29.54
CA GLN A 91 7.01 -23.64 -28.62
C GLN A 91 6.83 -22.13 -28.52
N ARG A 92 6.69 -21.46 -29.68
CA ARG A 92 6.44 -20.01 -29.76
C ARG A 92 5.13 -19.64 -29.06
N LEU A 93 4.05 -20.37 -29.32
CA LEU A 93 2.76 -20.16 -28.68
C LEU A 93 2.84 -20.32 -27.15
N GLY A 94 3.52 -21.36 -26.67
CA GLY A 94 3.74 -21.60 -25.25
C GLY A 94 4.48 -20.45 -24.58
N LEU A 95 5.58 -19.99 -25.19
CA LEU A 95 6.39 -18.89 -24.64
C LEU A 95 5.63 -17.54 -24.69
N CYS A 96 4.95 -17.23 -25.81
CA CYS A 96 4.10 -16.05 -25.92
C CYS A 96 2.96 -16.05 -24.89
N SER A 97 2.36 -17.22 -24.62
CA SER A 97 1.34 -17.36 -23.57
C SER A 97 1.92 -17.06 -22.19
N GLY A 98 3.15 -17.47 -21.92
CA GLY A 98 3.89 -17.15 -20.70
C GLY A 98 4.08 -15.64 -20.52
N PHE A 99 4.53 -14.92 -21.56
CA PHE A 99 4.64 -13.46 -21.52
C PHE A 99 3.30 -12.78 -21.27
N PHE A 100 2.26 -13.20 -21.98
CA PHE A 100 0.92 -12.63 -21.81
C PHE A 100 0.39 -12.80 -20.39
N VAL A 101 0.47 -14.02 -19.82
CA VAL A 101 0.05 -14.29 -18.43
C VAL A 101 0.90 -13.49 -17.44
N GLY A 102 2.20 -13.37 -17.69
CA GLY A 102 3.12 -12.56 -16.89
C GLY A 102 2.71 -11.08 -16.86
N GLY A 103 2.52 -10.46 -18.02
CA GLY A 103 2.11 -9.05 -18.12
C GLY A 103 0.74 -8.79 -17.49
N VAL A 104 -0.27 -9.62 -17.82
CA VAL A 104 -1.61 -9.51 -17.19
C VAL A 104 -1.53 -9.66 -15.67
N GLY A 105 -0.69 -10.58 -15.18
CA GLY A 105 -0.42 -10.76 -13.75
C GLY A 105 0.20 -9.52 -13.10
N ALA A 106 1.24 -8.96 -13.71
CA ALA A 106 1.91 -7.75 -13.24
C ALA A 106 0.97 -6.54 -13.20
N ALA A 107 0.21 -6.31 -14.28
CA ALA A 107 -0.79 -5.26 -14.34
C ALA A 107 -1.87 -5.44 -13.25
N SER A 108 -2.37 -6.66 -13.07
CA SER A 108 -3.36 -6.98 -12.03
C SER A 108 -2.83 -6.71 -10.63
N ALA A 109 -1.58 -7.08 -10.34
CA ALA A 109 -0.92 -6.83 -9.06
C ALA A 109 -0.80 -5.33 -8.77
N LEU A 110 -0.44 -4.51 -9.76
CA LEU A 110 -0.38 -3.06 -9.63
C LEU A 110 -1.75 -2.45 -9.27
N PHE A 111 -2.83 -2.91 -9.91
CA PHE A 111 -4.18 -2.44 -9.59
C PHE A 111 -4.60 -2.86 -8.18
N ILE A 112 -4.42 -4.14 -7.82
CA ILE A 112 -4.76 -4.65 -6.49
C ILE A 112 -4.00 -3.88 -5.42
N ALA A 113 -2.70 -3.68 -5.58
CA ALA A 113 -1.88 -2.88 -4.66
C ALA A 113 -2.44 -1.46 -4.52
N GLY A 114 -2.84 -0.82 -5.61
CA GLY A 114 -3.44 0.53 -5.59
C GLY A 114 -4.77 0.62 -4.83
N PHE A 115 -5.57 -0.46 -4.84
CA PHE A 115 -6.82 -0.53 -4.07
C PHE A 115 -6.60 -0.85 -2.59
N ARG A 116 -5.51 -1.56 -2.25
CA ARG A 116 -5.20 -1.97 -0.87
C ARG A 116 -4.28 -1.03 -0.12
N TYR A 117 -3.61 -0.13 -0.82
CA TYR A 117 -2.79 0.89 -0.17
C TYR A 117 -3.65 2.00 0.43
N THR A 118 -3.63 2.16 1.75
CA THR A 118 -4.41 3.19 2.46
C THR A 118 -3.69 4.53 2.44
N LYS A 119 -4.40 5.55 1.95
CA LYS A 119 -3.96 6.94 1.89
C LYS A 119 -4.54 7.75 3.04
N VAL A 120 -5.83 7.59 3.32
CA VAL A 120 -6.52 8.24 4.43
C VAL A 120 -7.32 7.19 5.18
N LEU A 121 -7.26 7.24 6.50
CA LEU A 121 -8.06 6.41 7.39
C LEU A 121 -8.61 7.31 8.49
N ASP A 122 -9.89 7.17 8.77
CA ASP A 122 -10.52 7.88 9.88
C ASP A 122 -11.54 6.99 10.60
N VAL A 123 -11.75 7.23 11.90
CA VAL A 123 -12.69 6.47 12.72
C VAL A 123 -13.74 7.41 13.25
N PHE A 124 -14.89 7.43 12.61
CA PHE A 124 -15.98 8.33 12.97
C PHE A 124 -16.52 8.03 14.37
N PRO A 125 -16.91 9.07 15.12
CA PRO A 125 -17.65 8.89 16.36
C PRO A 125 -19.00 8.22 16.04
N PRO A 126 -19.61 7.54 17.01
CA PRO A 126 -20.92 6.95 16.80
C PRO A 126 -21.94 8.04 16.48
N LEU A 127 -22.73 7.84 15.42
CA LEU A 127 -23.75 8.80 14.97
C LEU A 127 -24.62 9.23 16.18
N GLN A 128 -24.56 10.53 16.51
CA GLN A 128 -25.17 11.18 17.67
C GLN A 128 -26.71 11.17 17.70
N THR A 129 -27.37 10.23 17.01
CA THR A 129 -28.82 10.00 17.14
C THR A 129 -29.28 9.66 18.57
N ILE A 130 -28.38 9.48 19.55
CA ILE A 130 -28.73 9.14 20.95
C ILE A 130 -27.76 9.81 21.96
N VAL A 131 -27.50 11.12 21.87
CA VAL A 131 -26.65 11.81 22.89
C VAL A 131 -27.33 13.04 23.50
N ASN A 132 -28.67 13.03 23.59
CA ASN A 132 -29.41 14.04 24.36
C ASN A 132 -30.04 13.48 25.66
N SER A 133 -29.71 12.26 26.06
CA SER A 133 -30.19 11.70 27.33
C SER A 133 -29.05 11.63 28.35
N SER A 134 -29.15 12.47 29.38
CA SER A 134 -28.19 12.66 30.49
C SER A 134 -28.06 11.47 31.45
N ARG A 135 -28.51 10.28 31.05
CA ARG A 135 -28.32 9.01 31.76
C ARG A 135 -27.97 7.93 30.75
N MET A 136 -26.69 7.82 30.38
CA MET A 136 -26.25 6.70 29.54
C MET A 136 -26.20 5.42 30.38
N ASP A 137 -27.14 4.53 30.10
CA ASP A 137 -27.05 3.12 30.43
C ASP A 137 -25.80 2.51 29.76
N LYS A 138 -25.06 1.63 30.45
CA LYS A 138 -23.84 0.98 29.92
C LYS A 138 -24.14 0.22 28.62
N ASN A 139 -25.37 -0.27 28.48
CA ASN A 139 -25.85 -0.94 27.27
C ASN A 139 -26.00 0.02 26.08
N ALA A 140 -26.35 1.29 26.32
CA ALA A 140 -26.47 2.31 25.29
C ALA A 140 -25.10 2.74 24.75
N VAL A 141 -24.08 2.79 25.63
CA VAL A 141 -22.68 3.04 25.24
C VAL A 141 -22.17 1.92 24.33
N GLN A 142 -22.44 0.66 24.68
CA GLN A 142 -22.07 -0.50 23.87
C GLN A 142 -22.74 -0.46 22.49
N LYS A 143 -24.05 -0.18 22.45
CA LYS A 143 -24.82 -0.05 21.20
C LYS A 143 -24.39 1.16 20.35
N ALA A 144 -23.83 2.20 20.97
CA ALA A 144 -23.23 3.31 20.26
C ALA A 144 -21.87 2.90 19.68
N LEU A 145 -21.01 2.20 20.42
CA LEU A 145 -19.73 1.67 19.91
C LEU A 145 -19.93 0.78 18.67
N GLU A 146 -20.98 -0.04 18.64
CA GLU A 146 -21.36 -0.85 17.47
C GLU A 146 -21.70 -0.02 16.22
N LYS A 147 -22.09 1.25 16.39
CA LYS A 147 -22.42 2.17 15.29
C LYS A 147 -21.21 2.97 14.77
N ARG A 148 -20.02 2.84 15.37
CA ARG A 148 -18.81 3.50 14.87
C ARG A 148 -18.46 2.96 13.49
N ARG A 149 -17.95 3.83 12.62
CA ARG A 149 -17.56 3.47 11.26
C ARG A 149 -16.13 3.88 11.00
N VAL A 150 -15.44 3.06 10.24
CA VAL A 150 -14.09 3.32 9.73
C VAL A 150 -14.23 3.79 8.29
N PHE A 151 -13.67 4.95 7.97
CA PHE A 151 -13.50 5.45 6.63
C PHE A 151 -12.12 5.07 6.10
N ILE A 152 -12.08 4.48 4.91
CA ILE A 152 -10.85 4.12 4.22
C ILE A 152 -10.84 4.80 2.85
N GLN A 153 -9.77 5.53 2.59
CA GLN A 153 -9.44 6.00 1.27
C GLN A 153 -8.16 5.33 0.79
N SER A 154 -8.27 4.55 -0.28
CA SER A 154 -7.09 3.96 -0.94
C SER A 154 -6.40 4.91 -1.91
N ALA A 155 -5.19 4.57 -2.34
CA ALA A 155 -4.41 5.36 -3.30
C ALA A 155 -5.10 5.56 -4.66
N ARG A 156 -6.04 4.67 -5.02
CA ARG A 156 -6.84 4.77 -6.25
C ARG A 156 -8.05 5.69 -6.16
N HIS A 157 -8.50 6.01 -4.95
CA HIS A 157 -9.61 6.94 -4.78
C HIS A 157 -9.21 8.36 -5.17
N SER A 158 -10.11 9.05 -5.87
CA SER A 158 -9.94 10.44 -6.26
C SER A 158 -10.63 11.37 -5.25
N ARG A 159 -10.02 12.54 -5.00
CA ARG A 159 -10.53 13.62 -4.13
C ARG A 159 -10.79 13.15 -2.70
N SER A 160 -11.97 13.42 -2.15
CA SER A 160 -12.43 13.07 -0.80
C SER A 160 -13.31 11.81 -0.79
N ARG A 161 -13.33 11.01 -1.87
CA ARG A 161 -14.13 9.78 -1.91
C ARG A 161 -13.42 8.62 -1.25
N GLY A 162 -14.17 7.76 -0.59
CA GLY A 162 -13.66 6.52 -0.02
C GLY A 162 -14.80 5.54 0.26
N ILE A 163 -14.48 4.56 1.09
CA ILE A 163 -15.41 3.52 1.52
C ILE A 163 -15.49 3.50 3.04
N THR A 164 -16.64 3.13 3.57
CA THR A 164 -16.86 3.01 5.01
C THR A 164 -17.27 1.61 5.38
N PHE A 165 -16.81 1.17 6.55
CA PHE A 165 -17.15 -0.11 7.16
C PHE A 165 -17.54 0.08 8.62
N PRO A 166 -18.44 -0.74 9.19
CA PRO A 166 -18.65 -0.79 10.63
C PRO A 166 -17.34 -1.15 11.34
N LEU A 167 -16.98 -0.40 12.38
CA LEU A 167 -15.75 -0.65 13.16
C LEU A 167 -15.77 -2.04 13.80
N SER A 168 -16.95 -2.57 14.14
CA SER A 168 -17.16 -3.92 14.67
C SER A 168 -16.74 -5.04 13.73
N HIS A 169 -16.65 -4.78 12.42
CA HIS A 169 -16.21 -5.75 11.41
C HIS A 169 -14.73 -5.54 11.03
N CYS A 170 -14.06 -4.58 11.66
CA CYS A 170 -12.70 -4.19 11.32
C CYS A 170 -11.74 -4.72 12.38
N THR A 171 -10.71 -5.44 11.93
CA THR A 171 -9.62 -5.93 12.78
C THR A 171 -8.30 -5.30 12.36
N LEU A 172 -7.57 -4.72 13.33
CA LEU A 172 -6.18 -4.27 13.11
C LEU A 172 -5.19 -5.37 13.46
N HIS A 173 -4.22 -5.55 12.57
CA HIS A 173 -3.13 -6.51 12.71
C HIS A 173 -1.79 -5.80 12.65
N ARG A 174 -0.79 -6.41 13.29
CA ARG A 174 0.59 -6.00 13.16
C ARG A 174 1.08 -6.37 11.76
N GLY A 175 1.76 -5.45 11.07
CA GLY A 175 2.50 -5.81 9.87
C GLY A 175 3.82 -6.52 10.21
N ARG A 176 4.60 -6.84 9.18
CA ARG A 176 5.94 -7.43 9.28
C ARG A 176 6.92 -6.53 10.03
N ALA A 177 6.78 -5.22 9.90
CA ALA A 177 7.62 -4.22 10.58
C ALA A 177 6.83 -3.33 11.53
N ASP A 178 7.54 -2.63 12.42
CA ASP A 178 6.91 -1.67 13.34
C ASP A 178 6.39 -0.40 12.66
N SER A 179 6.83 -0.16 11.43
CA SER A 179 6.37 0.90 10.54
C SER A 179 5.11 0.55 9.75
N GLU A 180 4.40 -0.54 10.07
CA GLU A 180 3.21 -0.93 9.34
C GLU A 180 2.12 -1.57 10.20
N LEU A 181 0.88 -1.35 9.75
CA LEU A 181 -0.35 -1.94 10.23
C LEU A 181 -1.14 -2.48 9.05
N LEU A 182 -1.86 -3.57 9.30
CA LEU A 182 -2.76 -4.15 8.33
C LEU A 182 -4.19 -4.07 8.88
N LEU A 183 -5.11 -3.57 8.06
CA LEU A 183 -6.52 -3.52 8.40
C LEU A 183 -7.26 -4.60 7.60
N THR A 184 -8.01 -5.43 8.29
CA THR A 184 -8.85 -6.47 7.69
C THR A 184 -10.29 -6.21 8.02
N VAL A 185 -11.18 -6.50 7.08
CA VAL A 185 -12.62 -6.33 7.28
C VAL A 185 -13.28 -7.67 7.09
N ASP A 186 -14.19 -8.03 7.99
CA ASP A 186 -14.95 -9.26 7.90
C ASP A 186 -15.74 -9.30 6.59
N ASN A 187 -15.74 -10.46 5.95
CA ASN A 187 -16.31 -10.70 4.61
C ASN A 187 -15.62 -9.95 3.45
N GLU A 188 -14.55 -9.19 3.70
CA GLU A 188 -13.68 -8.65 2.66
C GLU A 188 -12.44 -9.54 2.51
N ARG A 189 -12.08 -9.85 1.26
CA ARG A 189 -10.86 -10.63 1.00
C ARG A 189 -9.64 -9.75 1.17
N GLY A 190 -8.53 -10.25 1.70
CA GLY A 190 -7.26 -9.53 1.79
C GLY A 190 -7.25 -8.38 2.80
N HIS A 191 -6.20 -7.57 2.78
CA HIS A 191 -5.94 -6.58 3.83
C HIS A 191 -5.63 -5.21 3.23
N TRP A 192 -5.90 -4.16 3.97
CA TRP A 192 -5.51 -2.79 3.66
C TRP A 192 -4.19 -2.47 4.35
N TYR A 193 -3.24 -1.99 3.57
CA TYR A 193 -1.91 -1.64 4.03
C TYR A 193 -1.88 -0.21 4.57
N ILE A 194 -1.43 -0.04 5.81
CA ILE A 194 -1.25 1.25 6.47
C ILE A 194 0.23 1.38 6.84
N GLY A 195 0.95 2.23 6.12
CA GLY A 195 2.38 2.46 6.38
C GLY A 195 2.61 3.65 7.31
N LEU A 196 3.14 3.38 8.51
CA LEU A 196 3.52 4.30 9.58
C LEU A 196 4.99 4.76 9.45
N ASP A 197 5.33 5.33 8.29
CA ASP A 197 6.66 5.88 8.02
C ASP A 197 6.72 7.39 8.22
N ASP A 198 7.87 8.00 7.91
CA ASP A 198 8.13 9.44 8.05
C ASP A 198 7.16 10.35 7.28
N LYS A 199 6.41 9.81 6.32
CA LYS A 199 5.45 10.55 5.50
C LYS A 199 4.03 10.44 6.03
N SER A 200 3.81 9.64 7.08
CA SER A 200 2.52 9.51 7.74
C SER A 200 2.25 10.68 8.68
N ILE A 201 1.01 11.16 8.63
CA ILE A 201 0.46 12.19 9.52
C ILE A 201 -0.70 11.52 10.25
N ILE A 202 -0.65 11.52 11.58
CA ILE A 202 -1.67 10.92 12.44
C ILE A 202 -2.19 12.00 13.37
N ASP A 203 -3.50 12.25 13.36
CA ASP A 203 -4.14 13.37 14.07
C ASP A 203 -3.45 14.72 13.81
N GLY A 204 -2.98 14.94 12.57
CA GLY A 204 -2.27 16.16 12.18
C GLY A 204 -0.82 16.27 12.65
N GLN A 205 -0.30 15.28 13.39
CA GLN A 205 1.10 15.24 13.84
C GLN A 205 1.89 14.12 13.15
N ASN A 206 3.21 14.30 13.04
CA ASN A 206 4.08 13.28 12.47
C ASN A 206 4.61 12.36 13.59
N TYR A 207 4.15 11.11 13.59
CA TYR A 207 4.61 10.06 14.48
C TYR A 207 5.33 8.97 13.69
N LYS A 208 6.24 8.24 14.34
CA LYS A 208 7.03 7.18 13.70
C LYS A 208 6.93 5.86 14.45
N GLY A 209 6.89 4.76 13.70
CA GLY A 209 7.02 3.39 14.24
C GLY A 209 6.05 3.08 15.39
N SER A 210 6.60 2.68 16.54
CA SER A 210 5.81 2.30 17.72
C SER A 210 4.94 3.44 18.25
N ALA A 211 5.43 4.68 18.29
CA ALA A 211 4.66 5.82 18.78
C ALA A 211 3.41 6.08 17.90
N ALA A 212 3.58 5.98 16.57
CA ALA A 212 2.46 6.08 15.62
C ALA A 212 1.41 4.98 15.86
N ARG A 213 1.89 3.75 16.12
CA ARG A 213 1.02 2.61 16.42
C ARG A 213 0.22 2.81 17.71
N GLU A 214 0.83 3.32 18.77
CA GLU A 214 0.15 3.57 20.04
C GLU A 214 -0.99 4.61 19.89
N VAL A 215 -0.74 5.69 19.14
CA VAL A 215 -1.76 6.71 18.85
C VAL A 215 -2.91 6.10 18.04
N MET A 216 -2.58 5.33 17.00
CA MET A 216 -3.58 4.60 16.19
C MET A 216 -4.44 3.66 17.05
N LEU A 217 -3.81 2.88 17.94
CA LEU A 217 -4.51 1.95 18.84
C LEU A 217 -5.40 2.69 19.84
N LYS A 218 -4.97 3.84 20.34
CA LYS A 218 -5.77 4.67 21.25
C LYS A 218 -7.05 5.18 20.57
N ALA A 219 -6.98 5.53 19.30
CA ALA A 219 -8.14 5.98 18.51
C ALA A 219 -9.07 4.83 18.09
N TRP A 220 -8.52 3.63 17.91
CA TRP A 220 -9.22 2.43 17.42
C TRP A 220 -10.24 1.82 18.40
N LYS A 221 -10.28 2.28 19.67
CA LYS A 221 -11.15 1.75 20.74
C LYS A 221 -12.57 1.42 20.25
N GLY A 222 -12.92 0.12 20.23
CA GLY A 222 -14.21 -0.39 19.76
C GLY A 222 -14.15 -1.29 18.53
N GLY A 223 -13.01 -1.39 17.85
CA GLY A 223 -12.73 -2.42 16.84
C GLY A 223 -11.93 -3.59 17.41
N TRP A 224 -11.84 -4.68 16.65
CA TRP A 224 -11.04 -5.85 17.04
C TRP A 224 -9.55 -5.56 16.84
N ILE A 225 -8.73 -6.11 17.73
CA ILE A 225 -7.27 -6.04 17.68
C ILE A 225 -6.77 -7.47 17.73
N ASN A 226 -5.91 -7.85 16.79
CA ASN A 226 -5.30 -9.18 16.79
C ASN A 226 -4.36 -9.35 18.00
N ASP A 227 -4.33 -10.55 18.57
CA ASP A 227 -3.49 -10.93 19.71
C ASP A 227 -2.00 -10.58 19.53
N ASP A 228 -1.46 -10.68 18.32
CA ASP A 228 -0.07 -10.33 18.03
C ASP A 228 0.20 -8.82 18.20
N LEU A 229 -0.77 -8.00 17.81
CA LEU A 229 -0.71 -6.55 17.96
C LEU A 229 -0.95 -6.15 19.42
N ALA A 230 -1.87 -6.84 20.11
CA ALA A 230 -2.13 -6.64 21.53
C ALA A 230 -0.90 -6.97 22.39
N ARG A 231 -0.22 -8.10 22.09
CA ARG A 231 1.03 -8.49 22.75
C ARG A 231 2.13 -7.46 22.48
N ALA A 232 2.28 -7.02 21.24
CA ALA A 232 3.29 -6.01 20.88
C ALA A 232 3.07 -4.66 21.59
N ALA A 233 1.81 -4.27 21.82
CA ALA A 233 1.46 -3.05 22.56
C ALA A 233 1.71 -3.17 24.07
N SER A 234 1.73 -4.39 24.62
CA SER A 234 2.02 -4.64 26.04
C SER A 234 3.51 -4.67 26.39
N LEU A 235 4.40 -4.74 25.39
CA LEU A 235 5.84 -4.77 25.59
C LEU A 235 6.38 -3.35 25.82
N PRO A 236 7.31 -3.13 26.77
CA PRO A 236 7.94 -1.84 26.98
C PRO A 236 8.64 -1.39 25.69
N THR A 237 8.32 -0.19 25.22
CA THR A 237 8.97 0.41 24.05
C THR A 237 10.48 0.54 24.34
N PRO A 238 11.38 0.02 23.50
CA PRO A 238 12.80 0.23 23.69
C PRO A 238 13.08 1.74 23.62
N PRO A 239 13.96 2.28 24.50
CA PRO A 239 14.24 3.70 24.53
C PRO A 239 14.77 4.15 23.17
N THR A 240 14.06 5.07 22.52
CA THR A 240 14.56 5.77 21.35
C THR A 240 15.94 6.36 21.67
N PRO A 241 16.97 6.12 20.85
CA PRO A 241 18.27 6.73 21.07
C PRO A 241 18.10 8.24 21.03
N LYS A 242 18.31 8.90 22.17
CA LYS A 242 18.37 10.36 22.25
C LYS A 242 19.45 10.80 21.26
N LYS A 243 19.07 11.51 20.20
CA LYS A 243 20.03 12.30 19.44
C LYS A 243 20.69 13.25 20.43
N SER A 244 21.95 13.00 20.75
CA SER A 244 22.80 13.90 21.53
C SER A 244 23.06 15.16 20.71
N ILE A 245 22.09 16.07 20.69
CA ILE A 245 22.31 17.46 20.34
C ILE A 245 22.85 18.09 21.62
N ASP A 246 24.17 18.05 21.79
CA ASP A 246 24.95 19.04 22.56
C ASP A 246 26.42 18.62 22.62
N LYS A 247 27.25 19.23 21.75
CA LYS A 247 28.63 19.67 22.02
C LYS A 247 29.29 20.14 20.72
N GLN A 248 28.88 21.29 20.22
CA GLN A 248 29.75 22.14 19.40
C GLN A 248 29.41 23.62 19.66
N LYS A 249 29.59 24.05 20.90
CA LYS A 249 29.55 25.48 21.26
C LYS A 249 30.49 25.76 22.43
N LYS A 250 31.81 25.65 22.21
CA LYS A 250 32.86 26.37 22.94
C LYS A 250 34.26 25.97 22.46
N SER A 251 34.77 26.70 21.47
CA SER A 251 36.22 26.98 21.34
C SER A 251 36.44 28.00 20.22
N ARG A 252 36.03 29.24 20.47
CA ARG A 252 36.57 30.39 19.73
C ARG A 252 36.70 31.54 20.71
N THR A 253 37.69 31.40 21.58
CA THR A 253 38.16 32.50 22.43
C THR A 253 39.40 33.09 21.76
N HIS A 254 39.32 34.38 21.54
CA HIS A 254 40.39 35.30 21.18
C HIS A 254 41.74 34.97 21.83
N VAL A 255 42.81 34.99 21.03
CA VAL A 255 44.11 35.51 21.48
C VAL A 255 44.62 36.43 20.38
N SER A 256 44.65 37.71 20.72
CA SER A 256 45.34 38.79 20.01
C SER A 256 46.85 38.76 20.34
N SER A 257 47.67 38.90 19.29
CA SER A 257 48.94 39.64 19.10
C SER A 257 49.91 39.86 20.30
N PRO A 258 51.26 39.94 20.12
CA PRO A 258 51.92 40.77 19.09
C PRO A 258 53.30 40.30 18.53
N SER A 259 53.79 41.05 17.53
CA SER A 259 55.19 41.47 17.20
C SER A 259 56.37 40.51 17.51
N SER A 260 57.43 40.30 16.71
CA SER A 260 58.21 41.20 15.85
C SER A 260 59.35 40.39 15.16
N SER A 261 59.92 40.99 14.10
CA SER A 261 61.36 41.04 13.76
C SER A 261 62.13 39.78 13.33
N SER A 262 62.55 39.84 12.05
CA SER A 262 63.95 39.76 11.57
C SER A 262 64.73 38.44 11.71
N GLN A 263 65.00 37.79 10.56
CA GLN A 263 66.32 37.70 9.91
C GLN A 263 66.16 37.14 8.50
#